data_AF-A0A835IKR9-F1
#
_entry.id   AF-A0A835IKR9-F1
#
_cell.length_a   1.000
_cell.length_b   1.000
_cell.length_c   1.000
_cell.angle_alpha   90.00
_cell.angle_beta   90.00
_cell.angle_gamma   90.00
#
_symmetry.space_group_name_H-M   'P 1'
#
loop_
_entity.id
_entity.type
_entity.pdbx_description
1 polymer ?
#
loop_
_entity_poly.entity_id
_entity_poly.type
_entity_poly.pdbx_seq_one_letter_code
_entity_poly.pdbx_strand_id
1 'polypeptide(L)'
;MRLYFTAESKERVVAHLANFAYDPYNFSFLRQLNVLELFLDCITEPNEKLVEFSAGGICNCCVDPANAVIIAECGGIPLITQCLSSPVRNTVNYALGALYYLCNNSNKEEILKPEVVEVIKRYAAAGAVSVSFSNLAQAFMEKHLPGQT
;
A
#
# COMPACT_ATOMS: atom_id res chain seq x y z
N MET A 1 0.69 30.62 16.99
CA MET A 1 1.56 30.43 15.80
C MET A 1 1.02 29.21 15.05
N ARG A 2 0.16 29.42 14.03
CA ARG A 2 -0.26 28.34 13.13
C ARG A 2 0.89 28.13 12.15
N LEU A 3 1.67 27.07 12.33
CA LEU A 3 2.61 26.63 11.30
C LEU A 3 1.75 26.19 10.11
N TYR A 4 1.65 27.03 9.09
CA TYR A 4 1.01 26.64 7.83
C TYR A 4 1.89 25.59 7.19
N PHE A 5 1.52 24.32 7.31
CA PHE A 5 2.11 23.27 6.49
C PHE A 5 1.74 23.54 5.03
N THR A 6 2.72 23.95 4.23
CA THR A 6 2.55 24.00 2.78
C THR A 6 2.39 22.57 2.25
N ALA A 7 1.76 22.41 1.08
CA ALA A 7 1.64 21.11 0.43
C ALA A 7 3.03 20.45 0.26
N GLU A 8 4.03 21.23 -0.16
CA GLU A 8 5.42 20.78 -0.29
C GLU A 8 6.02 20.29 1.05
N SER A 9 5.74 20.98 2.15
CA SER A 9 6.24 20.57 3.47
C SER A 9 5.61 19.23 3.90
N LYS A 10 4.32 19.02 3.63
CA LYS A 10 3.64 17.75 3.89
C LYS A 10 4.25 16.63 3.04
N GLU A 11 4.41 16.86 1.73
CA GLU A 11 5.01 15.90 0.79
C GLU A 11 6.37 15.43 1.28
N ARG A 12 7.23 16.37 1.69
CA ARG A 12 8.57 16.05 2.19
C ARG A 12 8.52 15.20 3.46
N VAL A 13 7.69 15.57 4.43
CA VAL A 13 7.57 14.82 5.68
C VAL A 13 7.11 13.39 5.41
N VAL A 14 6.06 13.21 4.61
CA VAL A 14 5.53 11.87 4.28
C VAL A 14 6.57 11.05 3.51
N ALA A 15 7.28 11.65 2.55
CA ALA A 15 8.37 10.97 1.84
C ALA A 15 9.50 10.52 2.77
N HIS A 16 9.91 11.36 3.72
CA HIS A 16 10.94 10.99 4.70
C HIS A 16 10.47 9.84 5.61
N LEU A 17 9.22 9.87 6.07
CA LEU A 17 8.64 8.79 6.86
C LEU A 17 8.57 7.48 6.06
N ALA A 18 8.17 7.54 4.80
CA ALA A 18 8.13 6.36 3.92
C ALA A 18 9.52 5.75 3.68
N ASN A 19 10.56 6.59 3.58
CA ASN A 19 11.95 6.13 3.50
C ASN A 19 12.41 5.49 4.81
N PHE A 20 12.05 6.05 5.97
CA PHE A 20 12.37 5.44 7.27
C PHE A 20 11.65 4.10 7.48
N ALA A 21 10.45 3.94 6.93
CA ALA A 21 9.71 2.69 6.94
C ALA A 21 10.40 1.54 6.18
N TYR A 22 11.45 1.79 5.40
CA TYR A 22 12.21 0.71 4.77
C TYR A 22 13.01 -0.13 5.77
N ASP A 23 13.39 0.45 6.92
CA ASP A 23 14.17 -0.25 7.95
C ASP A 23 13.24 -0.79 9.07
N PRO A 24 13.19 -2.12 9.29
CA PRO A 24 12.38 -2.71 10.36
C PRO A 24 12.70 -2.19 11.76
N TYR A 25 13.91 -1.67 12.00
CA TYR A 25 14.27 -1.02 13.26
C TYR A 25 13.30 0.13 13.62
N ASN A 26 12.76 0.81 12.61
CA ASN A 26 11.88 1.95 12.81
C ASN A 26 10.42 1.57 13.11
N PHE A 27 10.00 0.32 12.89
CA PHE A 27 8.59 -0.07 12.97
C PHE A 27 7.93 0.21 14.32
N SER A 28 8.62 -0.05 15.43
CA SER A 28 8.10 0.26 16.76
C SER A 28 7.88 1.76 16.97
N PHE A 29 8.81 2.59 16.50
CA PHE A 29 8.70 4.05 16.58
C PHE A 29 7.59 4.58 15.68
N LEU A 30 7.46 4.05 14.46
CA LEU A 30 6.39 4.42 13.52
C LEU A 30 5.01 4.13 14.10
N ARG A 31 4.84 2.99 14.79
CA ARG A 31 3.60 2.68 15.53
C ARG A 31 3.37 3.63 16.70
N GLN A 32 4.39 3.91 17.52
CA GLN A 32 4.27 4.83 18.66
C GLN A 32 3.90 6.26 18.25
N LEU A 33 4.26 6.66 17.04
CA LEU A 33 3.98 7.98 16.47
C LEU A 33 2.74 7.99 15.57
N ASN A 34 1.96 6.90 15.51
CA ASN A 34 0.77 6.73 14.68
C ASN A 34 1.00 7.05 13.19
N VAL A 35 2.18 6.68 12.68
CA VAL A 35 2.56 6.98 11.30
C VAL A 35 1.81 6.10 10.29
N LEU A 36 1.36 4.91 10.70
CA LEU A 36 0.56 4.05 9.83
C LEU A 36 -0.79 4.70 9.50
N GLU A 37 -1.45 5.23 10.53
CA GLU A 37 -2.70 5.99 10.44
C GLU A 37 -2.50 7.27 9.63
N LEU A 38 -1.40 7.99 9.87
CA LEU A 38 -1.03 9.16 9.07
C LEU A 38 -0.91 8.83 7.57
N PHE A 39 -0.31 7.70 7.22
CA PHE A 39 -0.25 7.27 5.82
C PHE A 39 -1.64 6.98 5.27
N LEU A 40 -2.52 6.31 6.03
CA LEU A 40 -3.90 6.06 5.60
C LEU A 40 -4.67 7.37 5.37
N ASP A 41 -4.55 8.34 6.26
CA ASP A 41 -5.14 9.67 6.09
C ASP A 41 -4.63 10.34 4.80
N CYS A 42 -3.32 10.27 4.55
CA CYS A 42 -2.72 10.85 3.36
C CYS A 42 -3.10 10.15 2.05
N ILE A 43 -3.52 8.87 2.06
CA ILE A 43 -4.08 8.19 0.87
C ILE A 43 -5.42 8.83 0.45
N THR A 44 -6.16 9.45 1.38
CA THR A 44 -7.44 10.09 1.08
C THR A 44 -7.32 11.52 0.55
N GLU A 45 -6.12 12.10 0.61
CA GLU A 45 -5.86 13.46 0.14
C GLU A 45 -5.88 13.53 -1.40
N PRO A 46 -6.28 14.67 -2.00
CA PRO A 46 -6.27 14.85 -3.45
C PRO A 46 -4.86 14.99 -4.04
N ASN A 47 -3.82 15.13 -3.21
CA ASN A 47 -2.44 15.30 -3.66
C ASN A 47 -1.83 13.94 -3.99
N GLU A 48 -1.64 13.67 -5.28
CA GLU A 48 -1.10 12.42 -5.80
C GLU A 48 0.25 12.02 -5.20
N LYS A 49 1.11 12.97 -4.85
CA LYS A 49 2.40 12.67 -4.19
C LYS A 49 2.22 12.20 -2.76
N LEU A 50 1.27 12.80 -2.02
CA LEU A 50 0.95 12.32 -0.67
C LEU A 50 0.41 10.89 -0.73
N VAL A 51 -0.46 10.60 -1.70
CA VAL A 51 -0.98 9.25 -1.93
C VAL A 51 0.15 8.27 -2.29
N GLU A 52 1.02 8.64 -3.23
CA GLU A 52 2.15 7.80 -3.67
C GLU A 52 3.10 7.49 -2.51
N PHE A 53 3.58 8.50 -1.78
CA PHE A 53 4.51 8.30 -0.68
C PHE A 53 3.88 7.51 0.46
N SER A 54 2.59 7.72 0.73
CA SER A 54 1.87 6.99 1.78
C SER A 54 1.64 5.53 1.42
N ALA A 55 1.24 5.25 0.17
CA ALA A 55 1.14 3.87 -0.33
C ALA A 55 2.51 3.17 -0.24
N GLY A 56 3.60 3.87 -0.58
CA GLY A 56 4.97 3.36 -0.41
C GLY A 56 5.33 3.07 1.05
N GLY A 57 5.02 3.99 1.96
CA GLY A 57 5.24 3.81 3.39
C GLY A 57 4.47 2.61 3.96
N ILE A 58 3.20 2.45 3.58
CA ILE A 58 2.37 1.29 3.94
C ILE A 58 2.95 -0.01 3.38
N CYS A 59 3.35 -0.02 2.11
CA CYS A 59 3.97 -1.17 1.46
C CYS A 59 5.24 -1.61 2.20
N ASN A 60 6.08 -0.65 2.62
CA ASN A 60 7.30 -0.93 3.39
C ASN A 60 6.98 -1.45 4.80
N CYS A 61 5.97 -0.91 5.47
CA CYS A 61 5.59 -1.29 6.84
C CYS A 61 4.87 -2.63 6.94
N CYS A 62 4.02 -2.99 5.97
CA CYS A 62 3.08 -4.11 6.09
C CYS A 62 3.72 -5.50 5.98
N VAL A 63 5.03 -5.58 5.70
CA VAL A 63 5.80 -6.82 5.83
C VAL A 63 5.89 -7.31 7.28
N ASP A 64 5.79 -6.40 8.25
CA ASP A 64 5.72 -6.73 9.67
C ASP A 64 4.27 -7.10 10.07
N PRO A 65 4.03 -8.29 10.66
CA PRO A 65 2.69 -8.71 11.03
C PRO A 65 1.96 -7.76 11.99
N ALA A 66 2.68 -7.11 12.92
CA ALA A 66 2.05 -6.17 13.85
C ALA A 66 1.58 -4.89 13.13
N ASN A 67 2.37 -4.37 12.20
CA ASN A 67 1.93 -3.27 11.33
C ASN A 67 0.75 -3.68 10.45
N ALA A 68 0.78 -4.89 9.86
CA ALA A 68 -0.30 -5.38 9.00
C ALA A 68 -1.65 -5.45 9.73
N VAL A 69 -1.64 -5.88 11.01
CA VAL A 69 -2.84 -5.88 11.86
C VAL A 69 -3.37 -4.46 12.06
N ILE A 70 -2.52 -3.53 12.47
CA ILE A 70 -2.93 -2.13 12.70
C ILE A 70 -3.49 -1.51 11.42
N ILE A 71 -2.80 -1.68 10.29
CA ILE A 71 -3.24 -1.17 8.98
C ILE A 71 -4.65 -1.70 8.63
N ALA A 72 -4.90 -2.99 8.87
CA ALA A 72 -6.21 -3.58 8.61
C ALA A 72 -7.29 -3.05 9.57
N GLU A 73 -7.00 -2.99 10.87
CA GLU A 73 -7.91 -2.48 11.91
C GLU A 73 -8.28 -1.00 11.70
N CYS A 74 -7.36 -0.21 11.13
CA CYS A 74 -7.58 1.18 10.76
C CYS A 74 -8.28 1.36 9.41
N GLY A 75 -8.81 0.30 8.80
CA GLY A 75 -9.55 0.38 7.52
C GLY A 75 -8.65 0.57 6.30
N GLY A 76 -7.38 0.16 6.37
CA GLY A 76 -6.42 0.32 5.28
C GLY A 76 -6.71 -0.55 4.06
N ILE A 77 -7.40 -1.68 4.20
CA ILE A 77 -7.65 -2.61 3.07
C ILE A 77 -8.45 -1.94 1.93
N PRO A 78 -9.62 -1.32 2.16
CA PRO A 78 -10.33 -0.58 1.11
C PRO A 78 -9.47 0.51 0.44
N LEU A 79 -8.70 1.26 1.23
CA LEU A 79 -7.89 2.38 0.73
C LEU A 79 -6.77 1.89 -0.19
N ILE A 80 -6.08 0.81 0.20
CA ILE A 80 -5.01 0.21 -0.60
C ILE A 80 -5.58 -0.45 -1.86
N THR A 81 -6.73 -1.11 -1.77
CA THR A 81 -7.42 -1.66 -2.95
C THR A 81 -7.80 -0.55 -3.93
N GLN A 82 -8.29 0.60 -3.46
CA GLN A 82 -8.58 1.75 -4.31
C GLN A 82 -7.34 2.25 -5.06
N CYS A 83 -6.16 2.23 -4.42
CA CYS A 83 -4.90 2.63 -5.03
C CYS A 83 -4.52 1.79 -6.27
N LEU A 84 -5.08 0.59 -6.47
CA LEU A 84 -4.92 -0.17 -7.72
C LEU A 84 -5.47 0.57 -8.94
N SER A 85 -6.42 1.51 -8.78
CA SER A 85 -6.98 2.30 -9.89
C SER A 85 -6.26 3.65 -10.09
N SER A 86 -5.16 3.90 -9.37
CA SER A 86 -4.44 5.18 -9.44
C SER A 86 -3.85 5.43 -10.84
N PRO A 87 -3.86 6.68 -11.35
CA PRO A 87 -3.12 7.04 -12.56
C PRO A 87 -1.59 7.05 -12.32
N VAL A 88 -1.14 7.09 -11.07
CA VAL A 88 0.27 7.09 -10.69
C VAL A 88 0.78 5.66 -10.62
N ARG A 89 1.70 5.30 -11.53
CA ARG A 89 2.22 3.94 -11.65
C ARG A 89 2.84 3.41 -10.36
N ASN A 90 3.58 4.25 -9.63
CA ASN A 90 4.22 3.83 -8.38
C ASN A 90 3.19 3.49 -7.30
N THR A 91 2.13 4.27 -7.18
CA THR A 91 1.00 4.00 -6.28
C THR A 91 0.40 2.62 -6.53
N VAL A 92 0.21 2.24 -7.81
CA VAL A 92 -0.29 0.90 -8.18
C VAL A 92 0.72 -0.19 -7.80
N ASN A 93 2.03 0.01 -8.03
CA ASN A 93 3.06 -0.96 -7.61
C ASN A 93 3.03 -1.18 -6.10
N TYR A 94 2.97 -0.09 -5.32
CA TYR A 94 2.92 -0.17 -3.85
C TYR A 94 1.65 -0.82 -3.36
N ALA A 95 0.50 -0.57 -4.01
CA ALA A 95 -0.75 -1.24 -3.67
C ALA A 95 -0.67 -2.76 -3.91
N LEU A 96 -0.15 -3.20 -5.06
CA LEU A 96 0.05 -4.63 -5.35
C LEU A 96 0.99 -5.28 -4.31
N GLY A 97 2.10 -4.63 -3.99
CA GLY A 97 3.05 -5.10 -2.98
C GLY A 97 2.44 -5.15 -1.58
N ALA A 98 1.67 -4.14 -1.18
CA ALA A 98 1.01 -4.11 0.11
C ALA A 98 -0.04 -5.23 0.23
N LEU A 99 -0.89 -5.41 -0.79
CA LEU A 99 -1.89 -6.49 -0.79
C LEU A 99 -1.26 -7.89 -0.72
N TYR A 100 -0.07 -8.09 -1.31
CA TYR A 100 0.67 -9.35 -1.20
C TYR A 100 1.01 -9.73 0.25
N TYR A 101 1.34 -8.74 1.09
CA TYR A 101 1.66 -8.95 2.51
C TYR A 101 0.42 -8.91 3.40
N LEU A 102 -0.54 -8.03 3.11
CA LEU A 102 -1.75 -7.85 3.91
C LEU A 102 -2.76 -8.99 3.72
N CYS A 103 -2.73 -9.70 2.59
CA CYS A 103 -3.59 -10.86 2.36
C CYS A 103 -3.20 -12.01 3.29
N ASN A 104 -4.06 -12.32 4.23
CA ASN A 104 -3.92 -13.38 5.23
C ASN A 104 -5.31 -13.90 5.64
N ASN A 105 -5.36 -14.88 6.53
CA ASN A 105 -6.63 -15.51 6.92
C ASN A 105 -7.69 -14.56 7.49
N SER A 106 -7.28 -13.46 8.14
CA SER A 106 -8.21 -12.48 8.71
C SER A 106 -8.83 -11.56 7.66
N ASN A 107 -8.08 -11.24 6.60
CA ASN A 107 -8.46 -10.18 5.64
C ASN A 107 -8.70 -10.71 4.21
N LYS A 108 -8.49 -12.01 3.96
CA LYS A 108 -8.57 -12.61 2.62
C LYS A 108 -9.94 -12.46 1.97
N GLU A 109 -11.03 -12.49 2.74
CA GLU A 109 -12.38 -12.40 2.17
C GLU A 109 -12.62 -11.02 1.53
N GLU A 110 -12.02 -9.98 2.10
CA GLU A 110 -12.10 -8.63 1.55
C GLU A 110 -11.13 -8.41 0.40
N ILE A 111 -9.89 -8.89 0.52
CA ILE A 111 -8.84 -8.70 -0.49
C ILE A 111 -9.11 -9.57 -1.74
N LEU A 112 -9.70 -10.75 -1.57
CA LEU A 112 -9.98 -11.69 -2.68
C LEU A 112 -11.40 -11.54 -3.24
N LYS A 113 -12.06 -10.39 -3.03
CA LYS A 113 -13.31 -10.08 -3.71
C LYS A 113 -13.13 -10.19 -5.24
N PRO A 114 -14.13 -10.69 -5.99
CA PRO A 114 -14.01 -10.95 -7.42
C PRO A 114 -13.48 -9.76 -8.23
N GLU A 115 -13.96 -8.56 -7.93
CA GLU A 115 -13.56 -7.32 -8.60
C GLU A 115 -12.08 -6.97 -8.38
N VAL A 116 -11.54 -7.23 -7.19
CA VAL A 116 -10.12 -6.99 -6.86
C VAL A 116 -9.24 -8.02 -7.58
N VAL A 117 -9.64 -9.29 -7.52
CA VAL A 117 -8.94 -10.38 -8.20
C VAL A 117 -8.90 -10.16 -9.71
N GLU A 118 -9.99 -9.67 -10.31
CA GLU A 118 -10.03 -9.35 -11.74
C GLU A 118 -9.03 -8.26 -12.11
N VAL A 119 -8.92 -7.20 -11.31
CA VAL A 119 -7.93 -6.12 -11.51
C VAL A 119 -6.51 -6.68 -11.41
N ILE A 120 -6.21 -7.51 -10.40
CA ILE A 120 -4.89 -8.14 -10.24
C ILE A 120 -4.55 -9.03 -11.43
N LYS A 121 -5.51 -9.84 -11.93
CA LYS A 121 -5.31 -10.67 -13.13
C LYS A 121 -5.00 -9.83 -14.37
N ARG A 122 -5.66 -8.69 -14.54
CA ARG A 122 -5.35 -7.76 -15.65
C ARG A 122 -3.91 -7.24 -15.54
N TYR A 123 -3.44 -6.90 -14.34
CA TYR A 123 -2.04 -6.51 -14.13
C TYR A 123 -1.06 -7.64 -14.40
N ALA A 124 -1.38 -8.87 -13.98
CA ALA A 124 -0.57 -10.05 -14.25
C ALA A 124 -0.42 -10.38 -15.76
N ALA A 125 -1.43 -10.03 -16.56
CA ALA A 125 -1.40 -10.16 -18.02
C ALA A 125 -0.76 -8.95 -18.73
N ALA A 126 -0.52 -7.83 -18.03
CA ALA A 126 -0.04 -6.57 -18.59
C ALA A 126 1.50 -6.48 -18.71
N GLY A 127 2.20 -7.62 -18.84
CA GLY A 127 3.67 -7.67 -18.90
C GLY A 127 4.30 -6.82 -20.01
N ALA A 128 3.59 -6.59 -21.11
CA ALA A 128 4.02 -5.69 -22.18
C ALA A 128 3.95 -4.19 -21.82
N VAL A 129 3.16 -3.82 -20.80
CA VAL A 129 2.91 -2.43 -20.37
C VAL A 129 3.72 -2.07 -19.12
N SER A 130 3.92 -3.04 -18.22
CA SER A 130 4.74 -2.87 -17.03
C SER A 130 5.19 -4.22 -16.49
N VAL A 131 6.48 -4.52 -16.61
CA VAL A 131 7.07 -5.74 -16.04
C VAL A 131 6.89 -5.77 -14.51
N SER A 132 6.99 -4.62 -13.83
CA SER A 132 6.84 -4.56 -12.36
C SER A 132 5.43 -4.93 -11.90
N PHE A 133 4.39 -4.42 -12.56
CA PHE A 133 2.99 -4.77 -12.25
C PHE A 133 2.75 -6.26 -12.45
N SER A 134 3.22 -6.78 -13.59
CA SER A 134 3.07 -8.19 -13.95
C SER A 134 3.69 -9.10 -12.90
N ASN A 135 4.93 -8.81 -12.49
CA ASN A 135 5.65 -9.66 -11.54
C ASN A 135 4.99 -9.65 -10.15
N LEU A 136 4.61 -8.48 -9.64
CA LEU A 136 3.96 -8.38 -8.32
C LEU A 136 2.58 -9.02 -8.32
N ALA A 137 1.80 -8.81 -9.38
CA ALA A 137 0.48 -9.43 -9.53
C ALA A 137 0.57 -10.95 -9.67
N GLN A 138 1.54 -11.46 -10.44
CA GLN A 138 1.81 -12.90 -10.54
C GLN A 138 2.20 -13.49 -9.18
N ALA A 139 3.14 -12.86 -8.46
CA ALA A 139 3.53 -13.29 -7.12
C ALA A 139 2.35 -13.29 -6.13
N PHE A 140 1.45 -12.31 -6.22
CA PHE A 140 0.21 -12.30 -5.45
C PHE A 140 -0.66 -13.52 -5.77
N MET A 141 -0.91 -13.78 -7.06
CA MET A 141 -1.77 -14.89 -7.49
C MET A 141 -1.18 -16.25 -7.09
N GLU A 142 0.13 -16.45 -7.26
CA GLU A 142 0.81 -17.69 -6.89
C GLU A 142 0.67 -18.00 -5.40
N LYS A 143 0.78 -16.97 -4.55
CA LYS A 143 0.71 -17.13 -3.10
C LYS A 143 -0.72 -17.32 -2.59
N HIS A 144 -1.68 -16.55 -3.11
CA HIS A 144 -3.01 -16.42 -2.52
C HIS A 144 -4.14 -17.07 -3.33
N LEU A 145 -3.88 -17.43 -4.59
CA LEU A 145 -4.82 -18.08 -5.50
C LEU A 145 -4.18 -19.28 -6.23
N PRO A 146 -3.55 -20.23 -5.49
CA PRO A 146 -2.90 -21.38 -6.11
C PRO A 146 -3.92 -22.19 -6.92
N GLY A 147 -3.68 -22.30 -8.23
CA GLY A 147 -4.59 -22.98 -9.18
C GLY A 147 -5.39 -22.06 -10.11
N GLN A 148 -5.26 -20.73 -9.98
CA GLN A 148 -5.79 -19.75 -10.95
C GLN A 148 -4.69 -18.97 -11.69
N THR A 149 -3.43 -19.34 -11.45
CA THR A 149 -2.21 -18.84 -12.10
C THR A 149 -1.89 -19.58 -13.38
#